data_AF-C1GTH3-F1
#
_entry.id   AF-C1GTH3-F1
#
_cell.length_a   1.000
_cell.length_b   1.000
_cell.length_c   1.000
_cell.angle_alpha   90.00
_cell.angle_beta   90.00
_cell.angle_gamma   90.00
#
_symmetry.space_group_name_H-M   'P 1'
#
loop_
_entity.id
_entity.type
_entity.pdbx_description
1 polymer ?
#
loop_
_entity_poly.entity_id
_entity_poly.type
_entity_poly.pdbx_seq_one_letter_code
_entity_poly.pdbx_strand_id
1 'polypeptide(L)'
;MVNKDSIQLAIADLKSQKVKNYTVTARKYGINMTTLRQHYIGTQLSQNEAASHHKKKISNLQEEQLLLHIEKLTAHSFASTPQII
;
A
#
# COMPACT_ATOMS: atom_id res chain seq x y z
N MET A 1 1.26 2.68 -29.68
CA MET A 1 1.34 3.54 -28.47
C MET A 1 0.07 3.32 -27.66
N VAL A 2 0.13 2.76 -26.46
CA VAL A 2 -1.09 2.62 -25.63
C VAL A 2 -1.47 4.02 -25.17
N ASN A 3 -2.69 4.46 -25.47
CA ASN A 3 -3.12 5.80 -25.12
C ASN A 3 -3.25 5.91 -23.59
N LYS A 4 -2.51 6.83 -22.94
CA LYS A 4 -2.53 6.97 -21.48
C LYS A 4 -3.94 7.18 -20.93
N ASP A 5 -4.77 7.89 -21.70
CA ASP A 5 -6.17 8.15 -21.37
C ASP A 5 -7.00 6.86 -21.33
N SER A 6 -6.75 5.94 -22.26
CA SER A 6 -7.42 4.63 -22.28
C SER A 6 -7.09 3.80 -21.04
N ILE A 7 -5.83 3.83 -20.59
CA ILE A 7 -5.39 3.13 -19.36
C ILE A 7 -6.11 3.71 -18.14
N GLN A 8 -6.22 5.03 -18.03
CA GLN A 8 -6.91 5.66 -16.90
C GLN A 8 -8.39 5.31 -16.87
N LEU A 9 -9.07 5.35 -18.03
CA LEU A 9 -10.48 4.93 -18.13
C LEU A 9 -10.67 3.46 -17.77
N ALA A 10 -9.77 2.58 -18.24
CA ALA A 10 -9.80 1.16 -17.89
C ALA A 10 -9.57 0.92 -16.41
N ILE A 11 -8.67 1.67 -15.76
CA ILE A 11 -8.45 1.59 -14.32
C ILE A 11 -9.69 2.07 -13.55
N ALA A 12 -10.33 3.16 -13.99
CA ALA A 12 -11.54 3.68 -13.36
C ALA A 12 -12.70 2.67 -13.45
N ASP A 13 -12.91 2.06 -14.62
CA ASP A 13 -13.87 0.98 -14.84
C ASP A 13 -13.55 -0.24 -13.96
N LEU A 14 -12.28 -0.62 -13.84
CA LEU A 14 -11.89 -1.75 -13.01
C LEU A 14 -12.04 -1.47 -11.50
N LYS A 15 -11.91 -0.20 -11.07
CA LYS A 15 -12.17 0.22 -9.68
C LYS A 15 -13.66 0.20 -9.33
N SER A 16 -14.56 0.45 -10.28
CA SER A 16 -16.01 0.43 -10.02
C SER A 16 -16.59 -0.99 -9.98
N GLN A 17 -15.89 -1.98 -10.52
CA GLN A 17 -16.31 -3.39 -10.50
C GLN A 17 -16.13 -4.03 -9.11
N LYS A 18 -17.19 -4.72 -8.63
CA LYS A 18 -17.14 -5.51 -7.39
C LYS A 18 -16.10 -6.64 -7.50
N VAL A 19 -16.17 -7.43 -8.58
CA VAL A 19 -15.21 -8.47 -8.96
C VAL A 19 -14.40 -7.98 -10.14
N LYS A 20 -13.08 -7.93 -10.00
CA LYS A 20 -12.17 -7.30 -10.95
C LYS A 20 -11.97 -8.22 -12.15
N ASN A 21 -12.54 -7.86 -13.30
CA ASN A 21 -12.39 -8.66 -14.51
C ASN A 21 -11.43 -7.98 -15.51
N TYR A 22 -10.14 -8.23 -15.32
CA TYR A 22 -9.08 -7.65 -16.16
C TYR A 22 -9.25 -7.99 -17.64
N THR A 23 -9.69 -9.21 -17.97
CA THR A 23 -9.82 -9.66 -19.37
C THR A 23 -10.91 -8.88 -20.10
N VAL A 24 -12.08 -8.72 -19.48
CA VAL A 24 -13.21 -8.00 -20.09
C VAL A 24 -12.87 -6.52 -20.22
N THR A 25 -12.34 -5.89 -19.17
CA THR A 25 -11.95 -4.48 -19.21
C THR A 25 -10.82 -4.24 -20.21
N ALA A 26 -9.80 -5.10 -20.26
CA ALA A 26 -8.72 -5.00 -21.24
C ALA A 26 -9.24 -5.05 -22.69
N ARG A 27 -10.16 -5.97 -22.99
CA ARG A 27 -10.82 -6.05 -24.31
C ARG A 27 -11.67 -4.82 -24.62
N LYS A 28 -12.45 -4.35 -23.65
CA LYS A 28 -13.31 -3.15 -23.77
C LYS A 28 -12.52 -1.91 -24.17
N TYR A 29 -11.32 -1.73 -23.60
CA TYR A 29 -10.48 -0.56 -23.85
C TYR A 29 -9.35 -0.80 -24.87
N GLY A 30 -9.24 -2.01 -25.44
CA GLY A 30 -8.17 -2.34 -26.40
C GLY A 30 -6.77 -2.33 -25.79
N ILE A 31 -6.64 -2.63 -24.50
CA ILE A 31 -5.38 -2.59 -23.75
C ILE A 31 -4.87 -4.00 -23.51
N ASN A 32 -3.55 -4.18 -23.48
CA ASN A 32 -2.96 -5.44 -23.04
C ASN A 32 -3.32 -5.70 -21.56
N MET A 33 -3.87 -6.88 -21.27
CA MET A 33 -4.25 -7.29 -19.92
C MET A 33 -3.09 -7.20 -18.92
N THR A 34 -1.88 -7.59 -19.31
CA THR A 34 -0.67 -7.50 -18.47
C THR A 34 -0.35 -6.06 -18.13
N THR A 35 -0.41 -5.17 -19.12
CA THR A 35 -0.21 -3.73 -18.93
C THR A 35 -1.26 -3.15 -17.98
N LEU A 36 -2.55 -3.47 -18.19
CA LEU A 36 -3.63 -3.04 -17.30
C LEU A 36 -3.40 -3.51 -15.85
N ARG A 37 -3.00 -4.78 -15.67
CA ARG A 37 -2.71 -5.35 -14.35
C ARG A 37 -1.53 -4.65 -13.66
N GLN A 38 -0.43 -4.43 -14.40
CA GLN A 38 0.75 -3.73 -13.87
C GLN A 38 0.41 -2.31 -13.41
N HIS A 39 -0.30 -1.54 -14.26
CA HIS A 39 -0.70 -0.18 -13.91
C HIS A 39 -1.69 -0.16 -12.73
N TYR A 40 -2.64 -1.09 -12.68
CA TYR A 40 -3.58 -1.18 -11.57
C TYR A 40 -2.87 -1.45 -10.24
N ILE A 41 -1.98 -2.46 -10.19
CA ILE A 41 -1.21 -2.79 -9.00
C ILE A 41 -0.31 -1.62 -8.58
N GLY A 42 0.42 -1.02 -9.52
CA GLY A 42 1.28 0.14 -9.22
C GLY A 42 0.50 1.34 -8.70
N THR A 43 -0.67 1.62 -9.28
CA THR A 43 -1.57 2.68 -8.81
C THR A 43 -2.09 2.40 -7.40
N GLN A 44 -2.43 1.15 -7.09
CA GLN A 44 -2.87 0.76 -5.75
C GLN A 44 -1.76 0.92 -4.71
N LEU A 45 -0.53 0.53 -5.03
CA LEU A 45 0.61 0.71 -4.13
C LEU A 45 0.83 2.19 -3.81
N SER A 46 0.85 3.05 -4.83
CA SER A 46 0.98 4.50 -4.64
C SER A 46 -0.16 5.09 -3.80
N GLN A 47 -1.41 4.63 -4.00
CA GLN A 47 -2.54 5.08 -3.18
C GLN A 47 -2.42 4.63 -1.72
N ASN A 48 -1.95 3.41 -1.47
CA ASN A 48 -1.73 2.90 -0.12
C ASN A 48 -0.58 3.63 0.59
N GLU A 49 0.51 3.90 -0.12
CA GLU A 49 1.63 4.71 0.39
C GLU A 49 1.18 6.13 0.73
N ALA A 50 0.42 6.78 -0.16
CA ALA A 50 -0.13 8.11 0.09
C ALA A 50 -1.10 8.11 1.27
N ALA A 51 -1.96 7.10 1.38
CA ALA A 51 -2.87 6.94 2.52
C ALA A 51 -2.10 6.70 3.83
N SER A 52 -1.03 5.90 3.79
CA SER A 52 -0.12 5.71 4.92
C SER A 52 0.50 7.04 5.33
N HIS A 53 1.08 7.78 4.37
CA HIS A 53 1.69 9.08 4.63
C HIS A 53 0.69 10.11 5.18
N HIS A 54 -0.55 10.11 4.71
CA HIS A 54 -1.58 11.02 5.21
C HIS A 54 -2.11 10.61 6.60
N LYS A 55 -2.18 9.31 6.89
CA LYS A 55 -2.60 8.79 8.21
C LYS A 55 -1.49 8.85 9.24
N LYS A 56 -0.21 8.83 8.82
CA LYS A 56 0.94 8.99 9.70
C LYS A 56 0.85 10.34 10.41
N LYS A 57 0.60 10.30 11.72
CA LYS A 57 0.68 11.47 12.60
C LYS A 57 2.10 11.77 13.07
N ILE A 58 3.01 10.84 12.83
CA ILE A 58 4.41 10.90 13.25
C ILE A 58 5.32 10.79 12.03
N SER A 59 6.50 11.40 12.09
CA SER A 59 7.51 11.26 11.05
C SER A 59 8.11 9.85 11.04
N ASN A 60 8.74 9.44 9.92
CA ASN A 60 9.46 8.16 9.85
C ASN A 60 10.54 8.04 10.93
N LEU A 61 11.19 9.16 11.28
CA LEU A 61 12.20 9.20 12.35
C LEU A 61 11.58 8.95 13.73
N GLN A 62 10.40 9.51 14.00
CA GLN A 62 9.67 9.24 15.26
C GLN A 62 9.18 7.80 15.32
N GLU A 63 8.74 7.23 14.20
CA GLU A 63 8.34 5.82 14.10
C GLU A 63 9.50 4.87 14.40
N GLU A 64 10.67 5.12 13.81
CA GLU A 64 11.90 4.38 14.07
C GLU A 64 12.34 4.49 15.55
N GLN A 65 12.32 5.70 16.11
CA GLN A 65 12.61 5.91 17.53
C GLN A 65 11.63 5.16 18.45
N LEU A 66 10.35 5.12 18.10
CA LEU A 66 9.33 4.40 18.86
C LEU A 66 9.55 2.88 18.77
N LEU A 67 9.89 2.35 17.59
CA LEU A 67 10.22 0.93 17.41
C LEU A 67 11.44 0.55 18.25
N LEU A 68 12.53 1.32 18.18
CA LEU A 68 13.73 1.10 19.01
C LEU A 68 13.41 1.16 20.50
N HIS A 69 12.52 2.07 20.92
CA HIS A 69 12.08 2.15 22.31
C HIS A 69 11.27 0.92 22.75
N ILE A 70 10.35 0.44 21.91
CA ILE A 70 9.58 -0.79 22.15
C ILE A 70 10.51 -2.01 22.21
N GLU A 71 11.47 -2.13 21.31
CA GLU A 71 12.48 -3.20 21.34
C GLU A 71 13.28 -3.16 22.63
N LYS A 72 13.72 -1.98 23.06
CA LYS A 72 14.42 -1.79 24.34
C LYS A 72 13.55 -2.18 25.54
N LEU A 73 12.29 -1.76 25.57
CA LEU A 73 11.34 -2.14 26.63
C LEU A 73 11.05 -3.64 26.63
N THR A 74 10.95 -4.26 25.46
CA THR A 74 10.74 -5.71 25.31
C THR A 74 11.97 -6.48 25.81
N ALA A 75 13.17 -6.02 25.47
CA ALA A 75 14.41 -6.56 26.00
C ALA A 75 14.51 -6.41 27.53
N HIS A 76 14.04 -5.28 28.08
CA HIS A 76 14.03 -5.04 29.53
C HIS A 76 12.89 -5.72 30.28
N SER A 77 11.75 -6.04 29.66
CA SER A 77 10.67 -6.77 30.34
C SER A 77 11.04 -8.24 30.60
N PHE A 78 12.06 -8.77 29.91
CA PHE A 78 12.73 -10.01 30.33
C PHE A 78 13.79 -9.80 31.41
N ALA A 79 14.28 -8.57 31.64
CA ALA A 79 15.13 -8.28 32.78
C ALA A 79 14.22 -8.24 34.02
N SER A 80 14.19 -9.35 34.76
CA SER A 80 13.51 -9.47 36.04
C SER A 80 13.76 -8.21 36.86
N THR A 81 12.70 -7.49 37.21
CA THR A 81 12.78 -6.48 38.26
C THR A 81 13.32 -7.20 39.50
N PRO A 82 14.45 -6.77 40.09
CA PRO A 82 14.84 -7.31 41.38
C PRO A 82 13.74 -6.90 42.36
N GLN A 83 13.05 -7.88 42.95
CA GLN A 83 12.25 -7.64 44.15
C GLN A 83 13.20 -7.06 45.19
N ILE A 84 12.99 -5.78 45.53
CA ILE A 84 13.57 -5.21 46.73
C ILE A 84 12.82 -5.90 47.89
N ILE A 85 13.53 -6.75 48.63
CA ILE A 85 13.11 -7.32 49.92
C ILE A 85 13.20 -6.24 50.98
#